data_AF-A0A2G5TE43-F1
#
_entry.id   AF-A0A2G5TE43-F1
#
_cell.length_a   1.000
_cell.length_b   1.000
_cell.length_c   1.000
_cell.angle_alpha   90.00
_cell.angle_beta   90.00
_cell.angle_gamma   90.00
#
_symmetry.space_group_name_H-M   'P 1'
#
loop_
_entity.id
_entity.type
_entity.pdbx_description
1 polymer ?
#
loop_
_entity_poly.entity_id
_entity_poly.type
_entity_poly.pdbx_seq_one_letter_code
_entity_poly.pdbx_strand_id
1 'polypeptide(L)'
;MLGIFGVSSLVALILKALFLKSLYISNPSLHIKKDRRDQTINPHLNKSVLQTYWLQDSFPAAYGMSLLYMTVMGFGGLAVGYGSSAGLPGYIIGGFRSFGSIAAILGSLSYAIFEKRYGVNTAGLIGLIVQQTCALLAVVSVFLPGSPMNINGYLKDFTIENWSSSMAHSFDKKNKTGYDPHIDWSNFTSDGVSLASIVMFLVAISTARYGLWCLDLATTHIMQITIPENERNTVFGMHNALCQMFSVLKDILVIVLPLPSTFAICIFVSYAFVTTGHLFFVYYFVKSKQIDDLKKKA
;
A
#
# COMPACT_ATOMS: atom_id res chain seq x y z
N MET A 1 -7.22 -27.64 4.54
CA MET A 1 -7.31 -26.22 4.11
C MET A 1 -7.23 -26.02 2.60
N LEU A 2 -6.25 -26.59 1.87
CA LEU A 2 -6.10 -26.39 0.41
C LEU A 2 -7.37 -26.70 -0.41
N GLY A 3 -8.08 -27.80 -0.09
CA GLY A 3 -9.30 -28.19 -0.81
C GLY A 3 -10.44 -27.17 -0.68
N ILE A 4 -10.60 -26.55 0.49
CA ILE A 4 -11.65 -25.55 0.73
C ILE A 4 -11.38 -24.27 -0.07
N PHE A 5 -10.11 -23.83 -0.12
CA PHE A 5 -9.71 -22.69 -0.95
C PHE A 5 -9.85 -22.97 -2.44
N GLY A 6 -9.49 -24.18 -2.89
CA GLY A 6 -9.68 -24.59 -4.28
C GLY A 6 -11.14 -24.58 -4.71
N VAL A 7 -12.01 -25.16 -3.87
CA VAL A 7 -13.47 -25.15 -4.11
C VAL A 7 -14.03 -23.73 -4.10
N SER A 8 -13.65 -22.90 -3.13
CA SER A 8 -14.10 -21.50 -3.06
C SER A 8 -13.68 -20.69 -4.30
N SER A 9 -12.45 -20.91 -4.79
CA SER A 9 -11.96 -20.26 -6.01
C SER A 9 -12.72 -20.72 -7.27
N LEU A 10 -13.02 -22.01 -7.38
CA LEU A 10 -13.82 -22.56 -8.49
C LEU A 10 -15.24 -22.01 -8.48
N VAL A 11 -15.88 -21.96 -7.31
CA VAL A 11 -17.21 -21.36 -7.14
C VAL A 11 -17.19 -19.89 -7.54
N ALA A 12 -16.20 -19.11 -7.10
CA ALA A 12 -16.06 -17.71 -7.48
C ALA A 12 -15.87 -17.53 -9.00
N LEU A 13 -15.13 -18.43 -9.66
CA LEU A 13 -14.93 -18.41 -11.11
C LEU A 13 -16.24 -18.68 -11.87
N ILE A 14 -17.01 -19.68 -11.42
CA ILE A 14 -18.33 -19.99 -12.00
C ILE A 14 -19.29 -18.79 -11.81
N LEU A 15 -19.34 -18.21 -10.61
CA LEU A 15 -20.16 -17.02 -10.33
C LEU A 15 -19.78 -15.84 -11.24
N LYS A 16 -18.49 -15.57 -11.42
CA LYS A 16 -18.02 -14.54 -12.36
C LYS A 16 -18.46 -14.83 -13.78
N ALA A 17 -18.33 -16.07 -14.25
CA ALA A 17 -18.74 -16.47 -15.59
C ALA A 17 -20.25 -16.30 -15.81
N LEU A 18 -21.06 -16.72 -14.83
CA LEU A 18 -22.52 -16.55 -14.86
C LEU A 18 -22.91 -15.07 -14.85
N PHE A 19 -22.27 -14.27 -14.01
CA PHE A 19 -22.50 -12.82 -13.93
C PHE A 19 -22.14 -12.13 -15.25
N LEU A 20 -20.98 -12.44 -15.83
CA LEU A 20 -20.54 -11.85 -17.09
C LEU A 20 -21.47 -12.25 -18.25
N LYS A 21 -21.90 -13.52 -18.28
CA LYS A 21 -22.88 -14.01 -19.26
C LYS A 21 -24.23 -13.31 -19.11
N SER A 22 -24.71 -13.16 -17.87
CA SER A 22 -25.95 -12.43 -17.58
C SER A 22 -25.84 -10.98 -18.06
N LEU A 23 -24.74 -10.30 -17.72
CA LEU A 23 -24.50 -8.91 -18.09
C LEU A 23 -24.39 -8.72 -19.60
N TYR A 24 -23.76 -9.68 -20.30
CA TYR A 24 -23.66 -9.68 -21.76
C TYR A 24 -25.05 -9.82 -22.40
N ILE A 25 -25.84 -10.82 -22.00
CA ILE A 25 -27.19 -11.06 -22.56
C ILE A 25 -28.14 -9.90 -22.24
N SER A 26 -28.04 -9.31 -21.04
CA SER A 26 -28.89 -8.19 -20.62
C SER A 26 -28.58 -6.88 -21.34
N ASN A 27 -27.39 -6.71 -21.93
CA ASN A 27 -26.98 -5.48 -22.60
C ASN A 27 -26.70 -5.73 -24.09
N PRO A 28 -27.72 -5.60 -24.97
CA PRO A 28 -27.57 -5.82 -26.41
C PRO A 28 -26.51 -4.93 -27.06
N SER A 29 -26.20 -3.78 -26.45
CA SER A 29 -25.13 -2.87 -26.87
C SER A 29 -23.73 -3.48 -26.79
N LEU A 30 -23.52 -4.52 -25.98
CA LEU A 30 -22.25 -5.26 -25.87
C LEU A 30 -22.11 -6.36 -26.91
N HIS A 31 -23.20 -6.78 -27.58
CA HIS A 31 -23.17 -7.77 -28.66
C HIS A 31 -22.55 -7.21 -29.94
N ILE A 32 -22.55 -5.89 -30.08
CA ILE A 32 -22.00 -5.21 -31.24
C ILE A 32 -20.54 -4.88 -30.94
N LYS A 33 -19.62 -5.60 -31.58
CA LYS A 33 -18.21 -5.19 -31.63
C LYS A 33 -18.16 -3.88 -32.41
N LYS A 34 -18.01 -2.75 -31.70
CA LYS A 34 -17.81 -1.43 -32.31
C LYS A 34 -16.66 -1.57 -33.32
N ASP A 35 -16.96 -1.42 -34.61
CA ASP A 35 -15.95 -1.62 -35.65
C ASP A 35 -14.86 -0.58 -35.42
N ARG A 36 -13.63 -1.04 -35.13
CA ARG A 36 -12.51 -0.17 -34.75
C ARG A 36 -12.08 0.75 -35.90
N ARG A 37 -12.69 0.59 -37.08
CA ARG A 37 -12.41 1.30 -38.32
C ARG A 37 -13.03 2.71 -38.41
N ASP A 38 -14.08 3.01 -37.63
CA ASP A 38 -14.71 4.34 -37.62
C ASP A 38 -14.17 5.28 -36.54
N GLN A 39 -13.19 4.84 -35.74
CA GLN A 39 -12.24 5.81 -35.21
C GLN A 39 -11.33 6.19 -36.37
N THR A 40 -11.76 7.22 -37.11
CA THR A 40 -10.86 8.10 -37.86
C THR A 40 -9.51 8.11 -37.15
N ILE A 41 -8.45 7.79 -37.89
CA ILE A 41 -7.08 7.85 -37.44
C ILE A 41 -6.88 9.25 -36.86
N ASN A 42 -7.08 9.38 -35.54
CA ASN A 42 -6.95 10.66 -34.88
C ASN A 42 -5.47 11.01 -34.97
N PRO A 43 -5.10 12.25 -35.35
CA PRO A 43 -3.71 12.68 -35.49
C PRO A 43 -2.90 12.62 -34.18
N HIS A 44 -3.49 12.17 -33.08
CA HIS A 44 -2.84 11.94 -31.78
C HIS A 44 -2.19 10.56 -31.60
N LEU A 45 -2.12 9.72 -32.64
CA LEU A 45 -1.45 8.40 -32.60
C LEU A 45 0.07 8.46 -32.27
N ASN A 46 0.65 9.65 -32.17
CA ASN A 46 2.09 9.87 -31.91
C ASN A 46 2.42 10.23 -30.45
N LYS A 47 1.43 10.27 -29.54
CA LYS A 47 1.72 10.53 -28.12
C LYS A 47 2.18 9.24 -27.43
N SER A 48 3.35 9.30 -26.80
CA SER A 48 3.85 8.20 -25.96
C SER A 48 2.88 7.95 -24.80
N VAL A 49 2.72 6.68 -24.39
CA VAL A 49 1.92 6.28 -23.22
C VAL A 49 2.29 7.10 -21.98
N LEU A 50 3.57 7.37 -21.79
CA LEU A 50 4.09 8.18 -20.69
C LEU A 50 3.62 9.63 -20.78
N GLN A 51 3.62 10.19 -22.00
CA GLN A 51 3.14 11.55 -22.24
C GLN A 51 1.64 11.65 -21.99
N THR A 52 0.85 10.66 -22.42
CA THR A 52 -0.58 10.58 -22.14
C THR A 52 -0.86 10.51 -20.64
N TYR A 53 -0.06 9.76 -19.88
CA TYR A 53 -0.17 9.67 -18.41
C TYR A 53 0.18 11.00 -17.72
N TRP A 54 1.29 11.63 -18.10
CA TRP A 54 1.77 12.87 -17.49
C TRP A 54 0.80 14.05 -17.69
N LEU A 55 0.13 14.09 -18.85
CA LEU A 55 -0.77 15.19 -19.21
C LEU A 55 -2.13 15.12 -18.52
N GLN A 56 -2.47 14.03 -17.81
CA GLN A 56 -3.77 13.92 -17.13
C GLN A 56 -3.85 14.85 -15.93
N ASP A 57 -5.02 15.45 -15.69
CA ASP A 57 -5.25 16.31 -14.52
C ASP A 57 -5.13 15.54 -13.20
N SER A 58 -5.45 14.24 -13.20
CA SER A 58 -5.32 13.34 -12.06
C SER A 58 -3.89 12.85 -11.79
N PHE A 59 -2.91 13.24 -12.62
CA PHE A 59 -1.51 12.81 -12.50
C PHE A 59 -0.93 12.97 -11.09
N PRO A 60 -1.05 14.13 -10.40
CA PRO A 60 -0.42 14.27 -9.08
C PRO A 60 -1.03 13.33 -8.04
N ALA A 61 -2.35 13.13 -8.06
CA ALA A 61 -3.00 12.17 -7.16
C ALA A 61 -2.56 10.71 -7.45
N ALA A 62 -2.55 10.32 -8.74
CA ALA A 62 -2.17 8.98 -9.17
C ALA A 62 -0.67 8.68 -8.90
N TYR A 63 0.20 9.65 -9.15
CA TYR A 63 1.63 9.53 -8.87
C TYR A 63 1.88 9.47 -7.36
N GLY A 64 1.20 10.31 -6.59
CA GLY A 64 1.23 10.27 -5.12
C GLY A 64 0.87 8.90 -4.56
N MET A 65 -0.21 8.29 -5.08
CA MET A 65 -0.62 6.94 -4.69
C MET A 65 0.42 5.88 -5.08
N SER A 66 1.08 6.01 -6.23
CA SER A 66 2.15 5.07 -6.62
C SER A 66 3.36 5.12 -5.68
N LEU A 67 3.71 6.29 -5.14
CA LEU A 67 4.78 6.42 -4.13
C LEU A 67 4.46 5.66 -2.84
N LEU A 68 3.18 5.56 -2.45
CA LEU A 68 2.76 4.80 -1.28
C LEU A 68 3.07 3.29 -1.41
N TYR A 69 3.20 2.75 -2.62
CA TYR A 69 3.60 1.35 -2.84
C TYR A 69 5.06 1.05 -2.43
N MET A 70 5.89 2.08 -2.24
CA MET A 70 7.25 1.94 -1.71
C MET A 70 7.27 1.58 -0.21
N THR A 71 6.14 1.72 0.50
CA THR A 71 6.12 1.58 1.96
C THR A 71 6.35 0.16 2.46
N VAL A 72 7.28 -0.02 3.40
CA VAL A 72 7.42 -1.27 4.17
C VAL A 72 6.45 -1.36 5.35
N MET A 73 5.76 -0.26 5.67
CA MET A 73 4.81 -0.16 6.79
C MET A 73 3.44 -0.75 6.47
N GLY A 74 3.33 -1.60 5.45
CA GLY A 74 2.14 -2.40 5.18
C GLY A 74 2.12 -3.67 6.03
N PHE A 75 0.93 -4.07 6.50
CA PHE A 75 0.77 -5.35 7.18
C PHE A 75 0.94 -6.51 6.18
N GLY A 76 2.18 -6.95 6.00
CA GLY A 76 2.59 -8.00 5.06
C GLY A 76 3.69 -8.90 5.64
N GLY A 77 4.39 -9.64 4.79
CA GLY A 77 5.45 -10.57 5.22
C GLY A 77 6.55 -9.90 6.04
N LEU A 78 6.88 -8.64 5.74
CA LEU A 78 7.90 -7.86 6.45
C LEU A 78 7.53 -7.58 7.90
N ALA A 79 6.30 -7.11 8.15
CA ALA A 79 5.80 -6.85 9.50
C ALA A 79 5.69 -8.15 10.33
N VAL A 80 5.30 -9.25 9.67
CA VAL A 80 5.27 -10.57 10.31
C VAL A 80 6.68 -11.04 10.67
N GLY A 81 7.63 -10.90 9.75
CA GLY A 81 9.04 -11.24 10.00
C GLY A 81 9.64 -10.39 11.12
N TYR A 82 9.36 -9.09 11.14
CA TYR A 82 9.81 -8.18 12.19
C TYR A 82 9.21 -8.54 13.56
N GLY A 83 7.90 -8.78 13.63
CA GLY A 83 7.25 -9.24 14.86
C GLY A 83 7.78 -10.58 15.36
N SER A 84 8.00 -11.53 14.45
CA SER A 84 8.58 -12.84 14.77
C SER A 84 10.02 -12.73 15.26
N SER A 85 10.82 -11.82 14.69
CA SER A 85 12.21 -11.60 15.13
C SER A 85 12.31 -11.02 16.53
N ALA A 86 11.25 -10.37 17.01
CA ALA A 86 11.14 -9.85 18.36
C ALA A 86 10.59 -10.87 19.38
N GLY A 87 10.31 -12.10 18.96
CA GLY A 87 9.75 -13.13 19.83
C GLY A 87 8.23 -13.03 20.00
N LEU A 88 7.48 -12.34 19.14
CA LEU A 88 6.02 -12.39 19.22
C LEU A 88 5.49 -13.74 18.66
N PRO A 89 4.66 -14.47 19.41
CA PRO A 89 4.04 -15.69 18.92
C PRO A 89 3.09 -15.41 17.76
N GLY A 90 2.98 -16.39 16.87
CA GLY A 90 2.24 -16.25 15.61
C GLY A 90 0.77 -15.88 15.77
N TYR A 91 0.11 -16.26 16.88
CA TYR A 91 -1.29 -15.93 17.13
C TYR A 91 -1.49 -14.42 17.40
N ILE A 92 -0.55 -13.73 18.05
CA ILE A 92 -0.62 -12.28 18.28
C ILE A 92 -0.46 -11.54 16.95
N ILE A 93 0.56 -11.92 16.18
CA ILE A 93 0.83 -11.34 14.86
C ILE A 93 -0.38 -11.56 13.94
N GLY A 94 -0.98 -12.76 13.97
CA GLY A 94 -2.22 -13.09 13.28
C GLY A 94 -3.42 -12.26 13.76
N GLY A 95 -3.49 -11.95 15.06
CA GLY A 95 -4.48 -11.04 15.64
C GLY A 95 -4.38 -9.63 15.05
N PHE A 96 -3.18 -9.03 15.04
CA PHE A 96 -2.97 -7.71 14.42
C PHE A 96 -3.26 -7.71 12.93
N ARG A 97 -2.96 -8.80 12.22
CA ARG A 97 -3.29 -8.96 10.79
C ARG A 97 -4.80 -8.94 10.56
N SER A 98 -5.53 -9.64 11.41
CA SER A 98 -6.99 -9.73 11.35
C SER A 98 -7.61 -8.36 11.64
N PHE A 99 -7.11 -7.66 12.65
CA PHE A 99 -7.51 -6.28 12.95
C PHE A 99 -7.25 -5.33 11.77
N GLY A 100 -6.07 -5.39 11.15
CA GLY A 100 -5.74 -4.58 9.97
C GLY A 100 -6.66 -4.86 8.76
N SER A 101 -7.19 -6.07 8.65
CA SER A 101 -8.17 -6.44 7.62
C SER A 101 -9.55 -5.85 7.91
N ILE A 102 -9.98 -5.85 9.17
CA ILE A 102 -11.21 -5.17 9.62
C ILE A 102 -11.09 -3.67 9.38
N ALA A 103 -9.97 -3.05 9.75
CA ALA A 103 -9.70 -1.64 9.53
C ALA A 103 -9.76 -1.26 8.04
N ALA A 104 -9.23 -2.11 7.15
CA ALA A 104 -9.33 -1.91 5.70
C ALA A 104 -10.79 -1.91 5.19
N ILE A 105 -11.60 -2.87 5.65
CA ILE A 105 -13.03 -2.95 5.28
C ILE A 105 -13.78 -1.73 5.82
N LEU A 106 -13.50 -1.31 7.05
CA LEU A 106 -14.10 -0.10 7.61
C LEU A 106 -13.68 1.15 6.84
N GLY A 107 -12.43 1.22 6.39
CA GLY A 107 -11.93 2.32 5.55
C GLY A 107 -12.66 2.42 4.22
N SER A 108 -12.91 1.29 3.56
CA SER A 108 -13.64 1.27 2.27
C SER A 108 -15.13 1.60 2.42
N LEU A 109 -15.79 1.13 3.48
CA LEU A 109 -17.17 1.51 3.80
C LEU A 109 -17.27 2.99 4.16
N SER A 110 -16.32 3.49 4.95
CA SER A 110 -16.26 4.90 5.34
C SER A 110 -16.07 5.80 4.12
N TYR A 111 -15.23 5.39 3.17
CA TYR A 111 -15.06 6.09 1.90
C TYR A 111 -16.39 6.27 1.15
N ALA A 112 -17.19 5.22 1.01
CA ALA A 112 -18.49 5.30 0.32
C ALA A 112 -19.46 6.30 1.00
N ILE A 113 -19.40 6.41 2.33
CA ILE A 113 -20.20 7.37 3.09
C ILE A 113 -19.67 8.80 2.91
N PHE A 114 -18.35 8.97 3.00
CA PHE A 114 -17.70 10.29 2.88
C PHE A 114 -17.80 10.86 1.47
N GLU A 115 -17.68 10.02 0.45
CA GLU A 115 -17.83 10.41 -0.94
C GLU A 115 -19.22 11.00 -1.19
N LYS A 116 -20.28 10.29 -0.76
CA LYS A 116 -21.67 10.75 -0.92
C LYS A 116 -21.97 12.05 -0.18
N ARG A 117 -21.31 12.31 0.96
CA ARG A 117 -21.62 13.45 1.84
C ARG A 117 -20.73 14.67 1.60
N TYR A 118 -19.45 14.46 1.32
CA TYR A 118 -18.42 15.50 1.30
C TYR A 118 -17.62 15.55 -0.02
N GLY A 119 -17.91 14.65 -0.95
CA GLY A 119 -17.20 14.52 -2.23
C GLY A 119 -15.89 13.74 -2.13
N VAL A 120 -15.40 13.33 -3.29
CA VAL A 120 -14.21 12.45 -3.44
C VAL A 120 -12.94 13.08 -2.85
N ASN A 121 -12.73 14.37 -3.13
CA ASN A 121 -11.55 15.12 -2.70
C ASN A 121 -11.42 15.20 -1.17
N THR A 122 -12.53 15.49 -0.47
CA THR A 122 -12.55 15.57 0.99
C THR A 122 -12.41 14.19 1.64
N ALA A 123 -13.05 13.16 1.05
CA ALA A 123 -12.92 11.78 1.53
C ALA A 123 -11.46 11.30 1.47
N GLY A 124 -10.77 11.56 0.35
CA GLY A 124 -9.34 11.25 0.22
C GLY A 124 -8.46 11.99 1.22
N LEU A 125 -8.75 13.26 1.51
CA LEU A 125 -8.02 14.04 2.51
C LEU A 125 -8.18 13.47 3.93
N ILE A 126 -9.37 13.00 4.30
CA ILE A 126 -9.60 12.33 5.59
C ILE A 126 -8.77 11.04 5.66
N GLY A 127 -8.81 10.23 4.60
CA GLY A 127 -7.99 9.01 4.51
C GLY A 127 -6.50 9.30 4.68
N LEU A 128 -6.01 10.35 4.02
CA LEU A 128 -4.64 10.83 4.12
C LEU A 128 -4.25 11.23 5.55
N ILE A 129 -5.08 12.01 6.25
CA ILE A 129 -4.79 12.45 7.62
C ILE A 129 -4.69 11.24 8.56
N VAL A 130 -5.63 10.30 8.46
CA VAL A 130 -5.60 9.07 9.28
C VAL A 130 -4.37 8.23 8.95
N GLN A 131 -4.02 8.10 7.67
CA GLN A 131 -2.83 7.37 7.24
C GLN A 131 -1.54 8.02 7.75
N GLN A 132 -1.41 9.35 7.63
CA GLN A 132 -0.21 10.09 8.02
C GLN A 132 0.00 10.09 9.54
N THR A 133 -1.08 10.23 10.32
CA THR A 133 -1.01 10.16 11.79
C THR A 133 -0.58 8.77 12.26
N CYS A 134 -1.11 7.71 11.66
CA CYS A 134 -0.69 6.34 11.96
C CYS A 134 0.76 6.08 11.51
N ALA A 135 1.18 6.61 10.35
CA ALA A 135 2.56 6.50 9.89
C ALA A 135 3.54 7.21 10.83
N LEU A 136 3.16 8.36 11.40
CA LEU A 136 3.96 9.05 12.42
C LEU A 136 4.06 8.21 13.70
N LEU A 137 2.98 7.57 14.15
CA LEU A 137 3.03 6.63 15.29
C LEU A 137 3.98 5.46 15.03
N ALA A 138 4.00 4.93 13.80
CA ALA A 138 4.95 3.89 13.42
C ALA A 138 6.41 4.38 13.47
N VAL A 139 6.69 5.63 13.10
CA VAL A 139 8.03 6.22 13.25
C VAL A 139 8.39 6.42 14.73
N VAL A 140 7.47 6.93 15.55
CA VAL A 140 7.67 7.11 17.00
C VAL A 140 7.97 5.77 17.68
N SER A 141 7.37 4.68 17.21
CA SER A 141 7.61 3.34 17.75
C SER A 141 9.08 2.89 17.68
N VAL A 142 9.85 3.41 16.71
CA VAL A 142 11.28 3.09 16.55
C VAL A 142 12.13 3.62 17.71
N PHE A 143 11.68 4.70 18.37
CA PHE A 143 12.39 5.31 19.49
C PHE A 143 12.00 4.75 20.86
N LEU A 144 11.03 3.82 20.90
CA LEU A 144 10.59 3.19 22.15
C LEU A 144 11.58 2.12 22.64
N PRO A 145 11.61 1.85 23.96
CA PRO A 145 12.48 0.82 24.52
C PRO A 145 12.19 -0.56 23.93
N GLY A 146 13.26 -1.28 23.59
CA GLY A 146 13.22 -2.59 22.94
C GLY A 146 13.28 -2.56 21.41
N SER A 147 13.48 -1.39 20.81
CA SER A 147 13.81 -1.27 19.39
C SER A 147 15.20 -1.89 19.10
N PRO A 148 15.34 -2.84 18.15
CA PRO A 148 16.62 -3.46 17.78
C PRO A 148 17.55 -2.54 16.97
N MET A 149 17.32 -1.23 17.02
CA MET A 149 17.94 -0.23 16.15
C MET A 149 19.46 -0.15 16.34
N ASN A 150 20.22 -0.50 15.29
CA ASN A 150 21.65 -0.26 15.23
C ASN A 150 22.06 0.33 13.88
N ILE A 151 21.75 1.62 13.70
CA ILE A 151 21.99 2.34 12.44
C ILE A 151 23.47 2.65 12.25
N ASN A 152 24.13 3.20 13.28
CA ASN A 152 25.52 3.65 13.18
C ASN A 152 26.52 2.50 13.08
N GLY A 153 26.23 1.34 13.66
CA GLY A 153 27.07 0.15 13.50
C GLY A 153 26.98 -0.40 12.07
N TYR A 154 25.76 -0.58 11.56
CA TYR A 154 25.57 -1.14 10.23
C TYR A 154 26.16 -0.28 9.10
N LEU A 155 25.99 1.05 9.16
CA LEU A 155 26.52 1.95 8.13
C LEU A 155 28.05 1.97 8.09
N LYS A 156 28.72 1.72 9.22
CA LYS A 156 30.19 1.65 9.29
C LYS A 156 30.72 0.32 8.77
N ASP A 157 29.98 -0.76 8.98
CA ASP A 157 30.39 -2.12 8.64
C ASP A 157 29.87 -2.59 7.26
N PHE A 158 29.18 -1.71 6.52
CA PHE A 158 28.61 -2.04 5.21
C PHE A 158 29.70 -2.26 4.15
N THR A 159 30.09 -3.52 3.99
CA THR A 159 30.96 -4.03 2.91
C THR A 159 30.24 -5.18 2.20
N ILE A 160 30.44 -5.33 0.89
CA ILE A 160 29.78 -6.35 0.07
C ILE A 160 30.05 -7.77 0.61
N GLU A 161 31.23 -8.04 1.14
CA GLU A 161 31.60 -9.32 1.75
C GLU A 161 30.78 -9.61 3.02
N ASN A 162 30.65 -8.63 3.93
CA ASN A 162 29.85 -8.73 5.16
C ASN A 162 28.34 -8.83 4.87
N TRP A 163 27.88 -8.12 3.84
CA TRP A 163 26.48 -8.23 3.40
C TRP A 163 26.19 -9.63 2.84
N SER A 164 27.08 -10.17 2.01
CA SER A 164 26.93 -11.51 1.43
C SER A 164 26.91 -12.60 2.50
N SER A 165 27.80 -12.53 3.50
CA SER A 165 27.81 -13.48 4.62
C SER A 165 26.54 -13.36 5.49
N SER A 166 26.10 -12.13 5.81
CA SER A 166 24.85 -11.89 6.56
C SER A 166 23.62 -12.42 5.82
N MET A 167 23.59 -12.26 4.51
CA MET A 167 22.54 -12.80 3.66
C MET A 167 22.58 -14.34 3.65
N ALA A 168 23.75 -14.95 3.46
CA ALA A 168 23.90 -16.41 3.49
C ALA A 168 23.48 -17.03 4.84
N HIS A 169 23.85 -16.40 5.96
CA HIS A 169 23.44 -16.83 7.30
C HIS A 169 21.93 -16.71 7.53
N SER A 170 21.28 -15.71 6.94
CA SER A 170 19.82 -15.55 7.03
C SER A 170 19.05 -16.69 6.33
N PHE A 171 19.66 -17.36 5.36
CA PHE A 171 19.09 -18.51 4.64
C PHE A 171 19.54 -19.88 5.19
N ASP A 172 20.41 -19.93 6.19
CA ASP A 172 20.90 -21.21 6.73
C ASP A 172 19.81 -21.92 7.54
N LYS A 173 19.43 -23.12 7.09
CA LYS A 173 18.37 -23.97 7.68
C LYS A 173 18.67 -24.45 9.10
N LYS A 174 19.90 -24.26 9.60
CA LYS A 174 20.27 -24.60 11.00
C LYS A 174 19.67 -23.65 12.03
N ASN A 175 19.20 -22.46 11.64
CA ASN A 175 18.39 -21.59 12.50
C ASN A 175 16.97 -22.18 12.64
N LYS A 176 16.83 -23.22 13.47
CA LYS A 176 15.52 -23.73 13.88
C LYS A 176 14.80 -22.63 14.66
N THR A 177 13.72 -22.10 14.10
CA THR A 177 12.77 -21.17 14.75
C THR A 177 11.91 -21.85 15.82
N GLY A 178 12.41 -22.94 16.44
CA GLY A 178 11.77 -23.61 17.57
C GLY A 178 12.11 -22.92 18.88
N TYR A 179 12.04 -21.58 18.89
CA TYR A 179 12.14 -20.77 20.09
C TYR A 179 10.72 -20.48 20.50
N ASP A 180 10.33 -20.93 21.70
CA ASP A 180 9.06 -20.56 22.32
C ASP A 180 9.39 -19.42 23.30
N PRO A 181 9.32 -18.15 22.85
CA PRO A 181 9.72 -17.02 23.67
C PRO A 181 8.83 -16.95 24.90
N HIS A 182 9.44 -16.97 26.09
CA HIS A 182 8.72 -16.76 27.33
C HIS A 182 8.38 -15.27 27.44
N ILE A 183 7.16 -14.91 27.03
CA ILE A 183 6.67 -13.54 27.17
C ILE A 183 6.17 -13.36 28.59
N ASP A 184 6.85 -12.48 29.33
CA ASP A 184 6.34 -11.98 30.59
C ASP A 184 5.35 -10.84 30.30
N TRP A 185 4.06 -11.18 30.28
CA TRP A 185 2.96 -10.24 30.07
C TRP A 185 2.82 -9.21 31.18
N SER A 186 3.33 -9.49 32.38
CA SER A 186 3.24 -8.56 33.51
C SER A 186 4.16 -7.36 33.35
N ASN A 187 5.34 -7.58 32.75
CA ASN A 187 6.34 -6.55 32.49
C ASN A 187 6.40 -6.11 31.02
N PHE A 188 5.60 -6.72 30.14
CA PHE A 188 5.59 -6.45 28.70
C PHE A 188 6.96 -6.65 28.04
N THR A 189 7.68 -7.68 28.49
CA THR A 189 9.04 -8.01 28.05
C THR A 189 9.11 -9.42 27.48
N SER A 190 9.86 -9.59 26.39
CA SER A 190 10.33 -10.90 25.91
C SER A 190 11.82 -10.99 26.20
N ASP A 191 12.23 -11.95 27.03
CA ASP A 191 13.65 -12.20 27.37
C ASP A 191 14.43 -10.95 27.84
N GLY A 192 13.78 -10.09 28.64
CA GLY A 192 14.36 -8.84 29.16
C GLY A 192 14.33 -7.65 28.21
N VAL A 193 13.83 -7.81 26.98
CA VAL A 193 13.63 -6.73 25.99
C VAL A 193 12.17 -6.29 25.98
N SER A 194 11.91 -5.00 26.06
CA SER A 194 10.54 -4.44 26.02
C SER A 194 9.87 -4.66 24.66
N LEU A 195 8.62 -5.11 24.65
CA LEU A 195 7.83 -5.30 23.44
C LEU A 195 7.12 -4.01 22.96
N ALA A 196 7.29 -2.90 23.69
CA ALA A 196 6.59 -1.63 23.45
C ALA A 196 6.79 -1.12 22.02
N SER A 197 8.03 -1.14 21.51
CA SER A 197 8.36 -0.70 20.16
C SER A 197 7.60 -1.51 19.09
N ILE A 198 7.71 -2.84 19.12
CA ILE A 198 7.10 -3.70 18.10
C ILE A 198 5.57 -3.68 18.18
N VAL A 199 4.98 -3.71 19.37
CA VAL A 199 3.51 -3.71 19.49
C VAL A 199 2.93 -2.37 19.04
N MET A 200 3.55 -1.24 19.40
CA MET A 200 3.13 0.07 18.90
C MET A 200 3.27 0.15 17.38
N PHE A 201 4.35 -0.38 16.81
CA PHE A 201 4.53 -0.48 15.36
C PHE A 201 3.38 -1.27 14.72
N LEU A 202 3.07 -2.48 15.23
CA LEU A 202 2.01 -3.36 14.70
C LEU A 202 0.62 -2.72 14.80
N VAL A 203 0.28 -2.07 15.92
CA VAL A 203 -0.97 -1.33 16.09
C VAL A 203 -1.07 -0.19 15.08
N ALA A 204 0.02 0.58 14.91
CA ALA A 204 0.07 1.72 14.00
C ALA A 204 -0.16 1.27 12.55
N ILE A 205 0.57 0.25 12.07
CA ILE A 205 0.43 -0.22 10.68
C ILE A 205 -0.91 -0.93 10.42
N SER A 206 -1.51 -1.58 11.43
CA SER A 206 -2.83 -2.18 11.28
C SER A 206 -3.92 -1.12 11.22
N THR A 207 -3.84 -0.08 12.06
CA THR A 207 -4.81 1.03 12.07
C THR A 207 -4.67 1.88 10.80
N ALA A 208 -3.45 2.11 10.32
CA ALA A 208 -3.17 2.81 9.07
C ALA A 208 -3.98 2.24 7.89
N ARG A 209 -4.23 0.92 7.86
CA ARG A 209 -5.03 0.29 6.78
C ARG A 209 -6.38 0.96 6.54
N TYR A 210 -7.01 1.53 7.57
CA TYR A 210 -8.22 2.33 7.40
C TYR A 210 -8.00 3.53 6.47
N GLY A 211 -6.99 4.36 6.77
CA GLY A 211 -6.69 5.57 6.01
C GLY A 211 -6.20 5.25 4.60
N LEU A 212 -5.34 4.23 4.47
CA LEU A 212 -4.80 3.77 3.20
C LEU A 212 -5.92 3.34 2.22
N TRP A 213 -6.87 2.52 2.66
CA TRP A 213 -7.94 2.04 1.78
C TRP A 213 -8.91 3.15 1.38
N CYS A 214 -9.16 4.11 2.27
CA CYS A 214 -9.96 5.29 1.95
C CYS A 214 -9.27 6.16 0.86
N LEU A 215 -7.96 6.40 1.02
CA LEU A 215 -7.17 7.18 0.05
C LEU A 215 -7.02 6.47 -1.30
N ASP A 216 -6.85 5.14 -1.31
CA ASP A 216 -6.75 4.33 -2.52
C ASP A 216 -8.05 4.39 -3.36
N LEU A 217 -9.20 4.20 -2.70
CA LEU A 217 -10.50 4.32 -3.34
C LEU A 217 -10.77 5.74 -3.86
N ALA A 218 -10.41 6.76 -3.09
CA ALA A 218 -10.54 8.15 -3.51
C ALA A 218 -9.69 8.44 -4.76
N THR A 219 -8.43 7.99 -4.79
CA THR A 219 -7.54 8.19 -5.94
C THR A 219 -8.04 7.44 -7.17
N THR A 220 -8.46 6.18 -6.99
CA THR A 220 -9.05 5.39 -8.08
C THR A 220 -10.30 6.07 -8.64
N HIS A 221 -11.16 6.59 -7.78
CA HIS A 221 -12.37 7.29 -8.21
C HIS A 221 -12.04 8.61 -8.93
N ILE A 222 -11.09 9.41 -8.42
CA ILE A 222 -10.56 10.60 -9.09
C ILE A 222 -10.08 10.26 -10.51
N MET A 223 -9.31 9.18 -10.65
CA MET A 223 -8.85 8.72 -11.96
C MET A 223 -10.01 8.32 -12.87
N GLN A 224 -11.02 7.60 -12.36
CA GLN A 224 -12.17 7.16 -13.15
C GLN A 224 -13.01 8.32 -13.71
N ILE A 225 -13.21 9.39 -12.92
CA ILE A 225 -14.04 10.55 -13.34
C ILE A 225 -13.27 11.55 -14.20
N THR A 226 -11.95 11.64 -14.03
CA THR A 226 -11.13 12.64 -14.72
C THR A 226 -10.64 12.15 -16.08
N ILE A 227 -10.35 10.85 -16.22
CA ILE A 227 -9.72 10.31 -17.43
C ILE A 227 -10.79 9.91 -18.46
N PRO A 228 -10.69 10.38 -19.71
CA PRO A 228 -11.66 10.04 -20.76
C PRO A 228 -11.58 8.56 -21.15
N GLU A 229 -12.71 7.99 -21.60
CA GLU A 229 -12.86 6.55 -21.82
C GLU A 229 -11.89 5.96 -22.85
N ASN A 230 -11.49 6.75 -23.84
CA ASN A 230 -10.55 6.35 -24.89
C ASN A 230 -9.13 6.11 -24.37
N GLU A 231 -8.70 6.83 -23.33
CA GLU A 231 -7.35 6.76 -22.76
C GLU A 231 -7.29 6.02 -21.42
N ARG A 232 -8.44 5.76 -20.80
CA ARG A 232 -8.55 5.15 -19.46
C ARG A 232 -7.70 3.89 -19.30
N ASN A 233 -7.78 2.95 -20.24
CA ASN A 233 -7.02 1.70 -20.15
C ASN A 233 -5.50 1.95 -20.17
N THR A 234 -5.03 2.88 -21.01
CA THR A 234 -3.62 3.24 -21.13
C THR A 234 -3.10 3.91 -19.85
N VAL A 235 -3.87 4.86 -19.30
CA VAL A 235 -3.49 5.60 -18.09
C VAL A 235 -3.52 4.69 -16.86
N PHE A 236 -4.55 3.85 -16.70
CA PHE A 236 -4.61 2.86 -15.61
C PHE A 236 -3.50 1.79 -15.76
N GLY A 237 -3.17 1.38 -16.98
CA GLY A 237 -2.06 0.48 -17.25
C GLY A 237 -0.72 1.08 -16.80
N MET A 238 -0.45 2.33 -17.16
CA MET A 238 0.78 3.04 -16.74
C MET A 238 0.82 3.26 -15.23
N HIS A 239 -0.30 3.66 -14.61
CA HIS A 239 -0.40 3.81 -13.16
C HIS A 239 -0.05 2.51 -12.43
N ASN A 240 -0.64 1.38 -12.85
CA ASN A 240 -0.33 0.09 -12.25
C ASN A 240 1.14 -0.29 -12.45
N ALA A 241 1.73 -0.02 -13.63
CA ALA A 241 3.16 -0.23 -13.86
C ALA A 241 4.03 0.58 -12.89
N LEU A 242 3.69 1.85 -12.61
CA LEU A 242 4.39 2.67 -11.61
C LEU A 242 4.22 2.12 -10.19
N CYS A 243 3.02 1.70 -9.80
CA CYS A 243 2.79 1.07 -8.49
C CYS A 243 3.65 -0.18 -8.32
N GLN A 244 3.74 -1.03 -9.35
CA GLN A 244 4.59 -2.23 -9.31
C GLN A 244 6.08 -1.87 -9.30
N MET A 245 6.51 -0.84 -10.04
CA MET A 245 7.88 -0.34 -9.98
C MET A 245 8.27 0.04 -8.55
N PHE A 246 7.45 0.81 -7.84
CA PHE A 246 7.72 1.17 -6.44
C PHE A 246 7.63 -0.03 -5.49
N SER A 247 6.74 -0.99 -5.75
CA SER A 247 6.70 -2.25 -4.98
C SER A 247 8.00 -3.05 -5.14
N VAL A 248 8.55 -3.12 -6.35
CA VAL A 248 9.84 -3.79 -6.62
C VAL A 248 11.00 -3.03 -5.97
N LEU A 249 11.00 -1.68 -6.03
CA LEU A 249 12.01 -0.87 -5.34
C LEU A 249 11.98 -1.11 -3.81
N LYS A 250 10.79 -1.29 -3.23
CA LYS A 250 10.63 -1.67 -1.83
C LYS A 250 11.21 -3.05 -1.55
N ASP A 251 10.95 -4.03 -2.43
CA ASP A 251 11.54 -5.37 -2.29
C ASP A 251 13.08 -5.32 -2.37
N ILE A 252 13.63 -4.55 -3.31
CA ILE A 252 15.08 -4.32 -3.43
C ILE A 252 15.65 -3.69 -2.15
N LEU A 253 14.99 -2.66 -1.60
CA LEU A 253 15.41 -2.01 -0.35
C LEU A 253 15.55 -3.02 0.80
N VAL A 254 14.59 -3.94 0.93
CA VAL A 254 14.63 -4.96 1.99
C VAL A 254 15.70 -6.02 1.72
N ILE A 255 15.98 -6.36 0.45
CA ILE A 255 17.08 -7.28 0.10
C ILE A 255 18.43 -6.65 0.46
N VAL A 256 18.59 -5.35 0.24
CA VAL A 256 19.80 -4.62 0.66
C VAL A 256 19.94 -4.60 2.18
N LEU A 257 18.83 -4.50 2.91
CA LEU A 257 18.75 -4.41 4.38
C LEU A 257 18.05 -5.63 5.00
N PRO A 258 18.68 -6.83 5.02
CA PRO A 258 18.00 -8.07 5.40
C PRO A 258 17.79 -8.27 6.90
N LEU A 259 18.48 -7.51 7.76
CA LEU A 259 18.49 -7.71 9.21
C LEU A 259 17.37 -6.95 9.94
N PRO A 260 16.77 -7.50 11.00
CA PRO A 260 15.78 -6.78 11.81
C PRO A 260 16.31 -5.48 12.45
N SER A 261 17.61 -5.41 12.73
CA SER A 261 18.27 -4.25 13.34
C SER A 261 18.36 -3.04 12.41
N THR A 262 18.32 -3.27 11.09
CA THR A 262 18.33 -2.21 10.06
C THR A 262 16.94 -1.85 9.58
N PHE A 263 15.90 -2.58 10.00
CA PHE A 263 14.51 -2.36 9.60
C PHE A 263 14.00 -0.95 9.91
N ALA A 264 14.53 -0.31 10.95
CA ALA A 264 14.26 1.10 11.27
C ALA A 264 14.59 2.05 10.10
N ILE A 265 15.68 1.81 9.36
CA ILE A 265 16.05 2.61 8.18
C ILE A 265 14.97 2.48 7.11
N CYS A 266 14.46 1.26 6.88
CA CYS A 266 13.36 1.01 5.95
C CYS A 266 12.08 1.75 6.34
N ILE A 267 11.78 1.86 7.65
CA ILE A 267 10.64 2.64 8.17
C ILE A 267 10.82 4.13 7.85
N PHE A 268 12.00 4.72 8.10
CA PHE A 268 12.26 6.12 7.79
C PHE A 268 12.16 6.43 6.29
N VAL A 269 12.77 5.59 5.44
CA VAL A 269 12.68 5.73 3.98
C VAL A 269 11.21 5.64 3.55
N SER A 270 10.47 4.66 4.07
CA SER A 270 9.05 4.50 3.76
C SER A 270 8.22 5.72 4.19
N TYR A 271 8.51 6.29 5.36
CA TYR A 271 7.81 7.47 5.86
C TYR A 271 8.05 8.70 4.96
N ALA A 272 9.27 8.86 4.44
CA ALA A 272 9.59 9.91 3.48
C ALA A 272 8.80 9.76 2.17
N PHE A 273 8.73 8.53 1.62
CA PHE A 273 7.94 8.25 0.42
C PHE A 273 6.44 8.43 0.63
N VAL A 274 5.89 7.95 1.75
CA VAL A 274 4.48 8.13 2.12
C VAL A 274 4.14 9.61 2.28
N THR A 275 4.98 10.37 2.99
CA THR A 275 4.77 11.82 3.18
C THR A 275 4.86 12.56 1.85
N THR A 276 5.83 12.21 1.00
CA THR A 276 5.93 12.79 -0.35
C THR A 276 4.68 12.48 -1.18
N GLY A 277 4.19 11.23 -1.16
CA GLY A 277 2.96 10.85 -1.85
C GLY A 277 1.73 11.62 -1.36
N HIS A 278 1.63 11.84 -0.04
CA HIS A 278 0.59 12.68 0.55
C HIS A 278 0.70 14.15 0.12
N LEU A 279 1.91 14.71 0.02
CA LEU A 279 2.11 16.07 -0.50
C LEU A 279 1.62 16.21 -1.95
N PHE A 280 1.86 15.20 -2.80
CA PHE A 280 1.32 15.17 -4.16
C PHE A 280 -0.22 15.15 -4.19
N PHE A 281 -0.85 14.41 -3.27
CA PHE A 281 -2.31 14.40 -3.14
C PHE A 281 -2.86 15.75 -2.64
N VAL A 282 -2.21 16.37 -1.65
CA VAL A 282 -2.58 17.71 -1.15
C VAL A 282 -2.42 18.76 -2.25
N TYR A 283 -1.36 18.67 -3.05
CA TYR A 283 -1.16 19.54 -4.21
C TYR A 283 -2.31 19.39 -5.22
N TYR A 284 -2.72 18.15 -5.54
CA TYR A 284 -3.89 17.90 -6.38
C TYR A 284 -5.16 18.53 -5.80
N PHE A 285 -5.41 18.32 -4.50
CA PHE A 285 -6.57 18.87 -3.80
C PHE A 285 -6.64 20.41 -3.91
N VAL A 286 -5.52 21.10 -3.63
CA VAL A 286 -5.45 22.57 -3.71
C VAL A 286 -5.66 23.05 -5.15
N LYS A 287 -5.02 22.40 -6.13
CA LYS A 287 -5.19 22.73 -7.56
C LYS A 287 -6.64 22.54 -8.01
N SER A 288 -7.28 21.43 -7.64
CA SER A 288 -8.68 21.16 -7.99
C SER A 288 -9.61 22.24 -7.43
N LYS A 289 -9.43 22.62 -6.16
CA LYS A 289 -10.25 23.65 -5.51
C LYS A 289 -10.12 25.02 -6.18
N GLN A 290 -8.89 25.40 -6.56
CA GLN A 290 -8.66 26.65 -7.29
C GLN A 290 -9.38 26.67 -8.66
N ILE A 291 -9.38 25.55 -9.38
CA ILE A 291 -10.09 25.43 -10.66
C ILE A 291 -11.60 25.57 -10.46
N ASP A 292 -12.16 24.96 -9.41
CA ASP A 292 -13.58 25.05 -9.11
C ASP A 292 -13.99 26.48 -8.70
N ASP A 293 -13.15 27.18 -7.94
CA ASP A 293 -13.38 28.57 -7.54
C ASP A 293 -13.28 29.54 -8.74
N LEU A 294 -12.40 29.27 -9.70
CA LEU A 294 -12.32 30.03 -10.95
C LEU A 294 -13.57 29.84 -11.81
N LYS A 295 -14.06 28.60 -11.94
CA LYS A 295 -15.29 28.28 -12.68
C LYS A 295 -16.55 28.92 -12.07
N LYS A 296 -16.58 29.16 -10.76
CA LYS A 296 -17.70 29.86 -10.09
C LYS A 296 -17.67 31.37 -10.29
N LYS A 297 -16.51 31.94 -10.64
CA LYS A 297 -16.33 33.38 -10.86
C LYS A 297 -16.49 33.80 -12.33
N ALA A 298 -16.38 32.86 -13.27
CA ALA A 298 -16.61 33.04 -14.70
C ALA A 298 -18.09 32.85 -15.04
#